data_AF-A0A7Y3PNJ8-F1
#
_entry.id   AF-A0A7Y3PNJ8-F1
#
_cell.length_a   1.000
_cell.length_b   1.000
_cell.length_c   1.000
_cell.angle_alpha   90.00
_cell.angle_beta   90.00
_cell.angle_gamma   90.00
#
_symmetry.space_group_name_H-M   'P 1'
#
loop_
_entity.id
_entity.type
_entity.pdbx_description
1 polymer ?
#
loop_
_entity_poly.entity_id
_entity_poly.type
_entity_poly.pdbx_seq_one_letter_code
_entity_poly.pdbx_strand_id
1 'polypeptide(L)'
;MRSVAHMVELVAWGQQHDRTLVFGVPEADDPLVVTPQADGSTLRRSMELAHDAEQEARTISNRLTSSHQALRAAGRYGGGLVPFGYQKAPHPSGSGWCLAPDPETAGLVRVIVDDVHAGRSLVAIARRLNESGVPVPRDRHAQLQGRPMGGRRHGRDFERFRWTSGTLSKVLRSPSLMGHRTHGGQTVRHESGDPVLIGEPLLSDAEFAALQDALLTRSNGTRSPRRGTTAPLTGVAYCSGCEGRMYFAVRKGYPYGDYVCRATARGEICPAPAAMRSDWLEDYTLSRYRLAATAVGDMSRERLLRDGVHVTVRKGQSGGGPVRLAGPDTTRLTFTLGARL
;
A
#
# COMPACT_ATOMS: atom_id res chain seq x y z
N MET A 1 3.19 -29.97 1.40
CA MET A 1 2.90 -29.92 -0.05
C MET A 1 1.38 -29.84 -0.18
N ARG A 2 0.82 -28.84 -0.89
CA ARG A 2 -0.58 -28.38 -0.73
C ARG A 2 -1.46 -28.44 -2.00
N SER A 3 -0.92 -28.90 -3.12
CA SER A 3 -1.66 -29.06 -4.39
C SER A 3 -0.98 -30.08 -5.28
N VAL A 4 -1.76 -30.76 -6.13
CA VAL A 4 -1.22 -31.73 -7.10
C VAL A 4 -0.18 -31.09 -8.03
N ALA A 5 -0.39 -29.84 -8.46
CA ALA A 5 0.56 -29.10 -9.29
C ALA A 5 1.94 -28.97 -8.62
N HIS A 6 1.99 -28.60 -7.34
CA HIS A 6 3.26 -28.52 -6.61
C HIS A 6 3.89 -29.91 -6.40
N MET A 7 3.10 -30.99 -6.34
CA MET A 7 3.67 -32.35 -6.29
C MET A 7 4.38 -32.69 -7.61
N VAL A 8 3.75 -32.38 -8.74
CA VAL A 8 4.35 -32.61 -10.07
C VAL A 8 5.67 -31.85 -10.19
N GLU A 9 5.69 -30.57 -9.83
CA GLU A 9 6.91 -29.75 -9.85
C GLU A 9 8.00 -30.31 -8.93
N LEU A 10 7.63 -30.71 -7.71
CA LEU A 10 8.56 -31.25 -6.73
C LEU A 10 9.15 -32.60 -7.17
N VAL A 11 8.32 -33.49 -7.72
CA VAL A 11 8.76 -34.78 -8.26
C VAL A 11 9.68 -34.59 -9.46
N ALA A 12 9.33 -33.72 -10.41
CA ALA A 12 10.17 -33.40 -11.55
C ALA A 12 11.53 -32.82 -11.11
N TRP A 13 11.52 -31.94 -10.11
CA TRP A 13 12.74 -31.43 -9.49
C TRP A 13 13.57 -32.55 -8.85
N GLY A 14 12.94 -33.48 -8.12
CA GLY A 14 13.61 -34.64 -7.53
C GLY A 14 14.30 -35.51 -8.57
N GLN A 15 13.63 -35.78 -9.69
CA GLN A 15 14.17 -36.53 -10.82
C GLN A 15 15.36 -35.79 -11.47
N GLN A 16 15.22 -34.49 -11.72
CA GLN A 16 16.26 -33.67 -12.35
C GLN A 16 17.54 -33.58 -11.51
N HIS A 17 17.40 -33.59 -10.18
CA HIS A 17 18.52 -33.41 -9.26
C HIS A 17 19.00 -34.70 -8.59
N ASP A 18 18.52 -35.85 -9.07
CA ASP A 18 18.84 -37.18 -8.52
C ASP A 18 18.60 -37.26 -7.00
N ARG A 19 17.45 -36.72 -6.55
CA ARG A 19 17.03 -36.69 -5.15
C ARG A 19 15.82 -37.59 -4.91
N THR A 20 15.91 -38.38 -3.84
CA THR A 20 14.77 -39.14 -3.33
C THR A 20 13.92 -38.26 -2.43
N LEU A 21 12.61 -38.22 -2.68
CA LEU A 21 11.63 -37.51 -1.87
C LEU A 21 10.97 -38.49 -0.91
N VAL A 22 10.83 -38.12 0.35
CA VAL A 22 10.18 -38.93 1.38
C VAL A 22 9.02 -38.14 1.96
N PHE A 23 7.80 -38.65 1.82
CA PHE A 23 6.58 -38.04 2.31
C PHE A 23 6.04 -38.83 3.50
N GLY A 24 5.92 -38.18 4.65
CA GLY A 24 5.21 -38.76 5.79
C GLY A 24 3.72 -38.88 5.48
N VAL A 25 3.16 -40.07 5.70
CA VAL A 25 1.73 -40.35 5.53
C VAL A 25 1.16 -40.62 6.92
N PRO A 26 0.25 -39.78 7.45
CA PRO A 26 -0.17 -39.84 8.85
C PRO A 26 -0.77 -41.19 9.29
N GLU A 27 -1.34 -41.94 8.36
CA GLU A 27 -2.08 -43.19 8.61
C GLU A 27 -1.33 -44.45 8.15
N ALA A 28 -0.09 -44.32 7.68
CA ALA A 28 0.73 -45.45 7.25
C ALA A 28 1.98 -45.59 8.14
N ASP A 29 2.32 -46.84 8.47
CA ASP A 29 3.54 -47.16 9.23
C ASP A 29 4.81 -46.80 8.45
N ASP A 30 4.75 -46.87 7.12
CA ASP A 30 5.87 -46.54 6.23
C ASP A 30 5.62 -45.26 5.42
N PRO A 31 6.62 -44.38 5.29
CA PRO A 31 6.52 -43.18 4.47
C PRO A 31 6.48 -43.52 2.98
N LEU A 32 5.85 -42.65 2.19
CA LEU A 32 5.91 -42.76 0.74
C LEU A 32 7.28 -42.27 0.24
N VAL A 33 8.06 -43.18 -0.34
CA VAL A 33 9.38 -42.89 -0.90
C VAL A 33 9.28 -42.79 -2.43
N VAL A 34 9.64 -41.64 -3.00
CA VAL A 34 9.67 -41.38 -4.44
C VAL A 34 11.12 -41.17 -4.86
N THR A 35 11.73 -42.19 -5.45
CA THR A 35 13.10 -42.13 -5.99
C THR A 35 13.15 -41.42 -7.34
N PRO A 36 14.34 -41.01 -7.83
CA PRO A 36 14.47 -40.38 -9.15
C PRO A 36 14.01 -41.30 -10.31
N GLN A 37 14.04 -42.62 -10.11
CA GLN A 37 13.57 -43.63 -11.06
C GLN A 37 12.24 -44.28 -10.61
N ALA A 38 11.45 -43.58 -9.79
CA ALA A 38 10.17 -44.08 -9.30
C ALA A 38 9.26 -44.52 -10.46
N ASP A 39 8.60 -45.66 -10.26
CA ASP A 39 7.70 -46.24 -11.24
C ASP A 39 6.35 -45.50 -11.28
N GLY A 40 5.53 -45.82 -12.28
CA GLY A 40 4.23 -45.18 -12.46
C GLY A 40 3.28 -45.37 -11.26
N SER A 41 3.43 -46.45 -10.49
CA SER A 41 2.59 -46.71 -9.31
C SER A 41 2.96 -45.79 -8.13
N THR A 42 4.25 -45.63 -7.86
CA THR A 42 4.78 -44.72 -6.82
C THR A 42 4.47 -43.26 -7.16
N LEU A 43 4.63 -42.89 -8.43
CA LEU A 43 4.26 -41.56 -8.91
C LEU A 43 2.75 -41.30 -8.72
N ARG A 44 1.89 -42.25 -9.12
CA ARG A 44 0.44 -42.13 -8.91
C ARG A 44 0.09 -41.96 -7.43
N ARG A 45 0.67 -42.78 -6.55
CA ARG A 45 0.44 -42.70 -5.11
C ARG A 45 0.87 -41.35 -4.52
N SER A 46 1.93 -40.74 -5.04
CA SER A 46 2.33 -39.39 -4.62
C SER A 46 1.34 -38.31 -5.09
N MET A 47 0.75 -38.47 -6.28
CA MET A 47 -0.31 -37.59 -6.77
C MET A 47 -1.63 -37.76 -6.03
N GLU A 48 -1.98 -38.98 -5.62
CA GLU A 48 -3.15 -39.26 -4.78
C GLU A 48 -3.01 -38.60 -3.41
N LEU A 49 -1.86 -38.78 -2.74
CA LEU A 49 -1.55 -38.10 -1.48
C LEU A 49 -1.67 -36.57 -1.62
N ALA A 50 -1.18 -36.04 -2.73
CA ALA A 50 -1.28 -34.62 -3.03
C ALA A 50 -2.72 -34.14 -3.23
N HIS A 51 -3.53 -34.96 -3.89
CA HIS A 51 -4.94 -34.69 -4.13
C HIS A 51 -5.73 -34.67 -2.82
N ASP A 52 -5.52 -35.66 -1.96
CA ASP A 52 -6.21 -35.78 -0.68
C ASP A 52 -5.92 -34.57 0.21
N ALA A 53 -4.64 -34.19 0.32
CA ALA A 53 -4.23 -32.99 1.05
C ALA A 53 -4.86 -31.71 0.48
N GLU A 54 -5.00 -31.62 -0.85
CA GLU A 54 -5.65 -30.49 -1.51
C GLU A 54 -7.16 -30.45 -1.23
N GLN A 55 -7.86 -31.59 -1.25
CA GLN A 55 -9.28 -31.69 -0.93
C GLN A 55 -9.56 -31.37 0.54
N GLU A 56 -8.71 -31.84 1.45
CA GLU A 56 -8.84 -31.51 2.87
C GLU A 56 -8.66 -30.01 3.09
N ALA A 57 -7.63 -29.40 2.47
CA ALA A 57 -7.40 -27.97 2.55
C ALA A 57 -8.58 -27.16 2.00
N ARG A 58 -9.16 -27.58 0.86
CA ARG A 58 -10.38 -26.97 0.29
C ARG A 58 -11.57 -27.11 1.24
N THR A 59 -11.77 -28.28 1.83
CA THR A 59 -12.87 -28.53 2.78
C THR A 59 -12.74 -27.66 4.02
N ILE A 60 -11.54 -27.56 4.61
CA ILE A 60 -11.26 -26.68 5.75
C ILE A 60 -11.49 -25.21 5.36
N SER A 61 -10.99 -24.79 4.20
CA SER A 61 -11.17 -23.42 3.68
C SER A 61 -12.65 -23.07 3.52
N ASN A 62 -13.43 -23.97 2.92
CA ASN A 62 -14.87 -23.80 2.74
C ASN A 62 -15.57 -23.70 4.11
N ARG A 63 -15.27 -24.61 5.04
CA ARG A 63 -15.83 -24.58 6.39
C ARG A 63 -15.53 -23.28 7.13
N LEU A 64 -14.29 -22.80 7.08
CA LEU A 64 -13.89 -21.53 7.71
C LEU A 64 -14.58 -20.35 7.04
N THR A 65 -14.69 -20.35 5.71
CA THR A 65 -15.35 -19.31 4.94
C THR A 65 -16.83 -19.22 5.28
N SER A 66 -17.52 -20.36 5.31
CA SER A 66 -18.93 -20.46 5.72
C SER A 66 -19.13 -20.02 7.17
N SER A 67 -18.24 -20.44 8.07
CA SER A 67 -18.29 -20.00 9.48
C SER A 67 -18.13 -18.48 9.61
N HIS A 68 -17.16 -17.88 8.92
CA HIS A 68 -16.98 -16.43 8.89
C HIS A 68 -18.18 -15.70 8.27
N GLN A 69 -18.80 -16.28 7.24
CA GLN A 69 -20.01 -15.73 6.62
C GLN A 69 -21.19 -15.76 7.61
N ALA A 70 -21.40 -16.86 8.31
CA ALA A 70 -22.44 -16.99 9.32
C ALA A 70 -22.22 -15.99 10.48
N LEU A 71 -20.98 -15.79 10.93
CA LEU A 71 -20.65 -14.77 11.93
C LEU A 71 -20.96 -13.36 11.41
N ARG A 72 -20.64 -13.04 10.15
CA ARG A 72 -20.97 -11.75 9.54
C ARG A 72 -22.48 -11.52 9.46
N ALA A 73 -23.24 -12.49 8.97
CA ALA A 73 -24.69 -12.39 8.84
C ALA A 73 -25.38 -12.24 10.20
N ALA A 74 -24.84 -12.88 11.25
CA ALA A 74 -25.35 -12.80 12.61
C ALA A 74 -24.85 -11.57 13.39
N GLY A 75 -24.13 -10.63 12.77
CA GLY A 75 -23.60 -9.46 13.49
C GLY A 75 -22.52 -9.79 14.53
N ARG A 76 -21.94 -10.98 14.49
CA ARG A 76 -20.96 -11.43 15.49
C ARG A 76 -19.52 -11.07 15.10
N TYR A 77 -18.76 -10.68 16.11
CA TYR A 77 -17.35 -10.38 16.02
C TYR A 77 -16.52 -11.66 15.90
N GLY A 78 -16.06 -11.96 14.69
CA GLY A 78 -15.23 -13.13 14.38
C GLY A 78 -13.73 -12.98 14.59
N GLY A 79 -13.25 -11.86 15.16
CA GLY A 79 -11.81 -11.59 15.30
C GLY A 79 -11.30 -10.46 14.40
N GLY A 80 -10.01 -10.16 14.55
CA GLY A 80 -9.31 -9.10 13.82
C GLY A 80 -9.05 -7.84 14.65
N LEU A 81 -8.85 -6.71 13.96
CA LEU A 81 -8.70 -5.40 14.58
C LEU A 81 -10.07 -4.86 14.96
N VAL A 82 -10.22 -4.45 16.22
CA VAL A 82 -11.44 -3.73 16.66
C VAL A 82 -11.43 -2.32 16.08
N PRO A 83 -12.52 -1.85 15.45
CA PRO A 83 -12.64 -0.47 14.99
C PRO A 83 -12.42 0.54 16.12
N PHE A 84 -11.79 1.68 15.81
CA PHE A 84 -11.57 2.72 16.81
C PHE A 84 -12.89 3.32 17.31
N GLY A 85 -12.98 3.61 18.61
CA GLY A 85 -14.24 3.97 19.26
C GLY A 85 -15.02 2.77 19.81
N TYR A 86 -14.58 1.54 19.55
CA TYR A 86 -15.23 0.31 20.02
C TYR A 86 -14.29 -0.58 20.82
N GLN A 87 -14.90 -1.45 21.62
CA GLN A 87 -14.28 -2.58 22.31
C GLN A 87 -15.12 -3.85 22.12
N LYS A 88 -14.54 -5.01 22.40
CA LYS A 88 -15.28 -6.29 22.40
C LYS A 88 -16.27 -6.32 23.57
N ALA A 89 -17.46 -6.83 23.33
CA ALA A 89 -18.46 -7.12 24.37
C ALA A 89 -19.17 -8.46 24.08
N PRO A 90 -19.76 -9.13 25.08
CA PRO A 90 -20.58 -10.32 24.85
C PRO A 90 -21.74 -10.00 23.90
N HIS A 91 -22.01 -10.88 22.94
CA HIS A 91 -23.12 -10.68 22.01
C HIS A 91 -24.48 -10.83 22.75
N PRO A 92 -25.50 -9.99 22.46
CA PRO A 92 -26.81 -10.05 23.13
C PRO A 92 -27.52 -11.42 23.02
N SER A 93 -27.22 -12.18 21.97
CA SER A 93 -27.76 -13.54 21.79
C SER A 93 -27.19 -14.59 22.78
N GLY A 94 -26.30 -14.20 23.70
CA GLY A 94 -25.65 -15.11 24.65
C GLY A 94 -24.53 -15.98 24.07
N SER A 95 -24.21 -15.84 22.78
CA SER A 95 -23.18 -16.64 22.11
C SER A 95 -22.25 -15.79 21.27
N GLY A 96 -20.95 -15.86 21.57
CA GLY A 96 -19.91 -15.11 20.88
C GLY A 96 -19.82 -13.65 21.33
N TRP A 97 -19.24 -12.82 20.46
CA TRP A 97 -18.87 -11.45 20.78
C TRP A 97 -19.55 -10.48 19.80
N CYS A 98 -19.81 -9.26 20.26
CA CYS A 98 -20.18 -8.10 19.48
C CYS A 98 -19.18 -6.96 19.74
N LEU A 99 -19.49 -5.77 19.28
CA LEU A 99 -18.78 -4.54 19.62
C LEU A 99 -19.67 -3.63 20.45
N ALA A 100 -19.08 -2.99 21.45
CA ALA A 100 -19.71 -1.94 22.24
C ALA A 100 -18.83 -0.67 22.18
N PRO A 101 -19.41 0.53 22.39
CA PRO A 101 -18.63 1.75 22.51
C PRO A 101 -17.52 1.61 23.56
N ASP A 102 -16.30 1.99 23.19
CA ASP A 102 -15.16 2.04 24.12
C ASP A 102 -15.28 3.32 24.96
N PRO A 103 -15.36 3.23 26.31
CA PRO A 103 -15.55 4.39 27.16
C PRO A 103 -14.43 5.44 27.02
N GLU A 104 -13.21 5.05 26.62
CA GLU A 104 -12.11 6.00 26.43
C GLU A 104 -12.11 6.65 25.05
N THR A 105 -12.51 5.93 23.99
CA THR A 105 -12.30 6.38 22.61
C THR A 105 -13.59 6.75 21.87
N ALA A 106 -14.76 6.30 22.32
CA ALA A 106 -16.05 6.64 21.72
C ALA A 106 -16.32 8.15 21.73
N GLY A 107 -16.09 8.82 22.87
CA GLY A 107 -16.20 10.27 22.99
C GLY A 107 -15.19 11.02 22.09
N LEU A 108 -13.96 10.48 21.97
CA LEU A 108 -12.94 11.06 21.10
C LEU A 108 -13.32 11.00 19.62
N VAL A 109 -14.07 9.99 19.18
CA VAL A 109 -14.58 9.95 17.79
C VAL A 109 -15.46 11.16 17.52
N ARG A 110 -16.38 11.51 18.42
CA ARG A 110 -17.25 12.69 18.27
C ARG A 110 -16.44 13.98 18.21
N VAL A 111 -15.48 14.15 19.12
CA VAL A 111 -14.55 15.31 19.10
C VAL A 111 -13.80 15.43 17.76
N ILE A 112 -13.33 14.30 17.21
CA ILE A 112 -12.65 14.29 15.91
C ILE A 112 -13.61 14.67 14.78
N VAL A 113 -14.86 14.21 14.82
CA VAL A 113 -15.88 14.58 13.84
C VAL A 113 -16.18 16.07 13.91
N ASP A 114 -16.35 16.62 15.11
CA ASP A 114 -16.56 18.05 15.32
C ASP A 114 -15.39 18.88 14.78
N ASP A 115 -14.15 18.44 14.99
CA ASP A 115 -12.98 19.09 14.40
C ASP A 115 -13.00 19.10 12.86
N VAL A 116 -13.48 18.00 12.27
CA VAL A 116 -13.65 17.90 10.82
C VAL A 116 -14.73 18.88 10.38
N HIS A 117 -15.86 19.01 11.06
CA HIS A 117 -16.86 20.02 10.70
C HIS A 117 -16.34 21.45 10.92
N ALA A 118 -15.52 21.68 11.94
CA ALA A 118 -14.92 22.97 12.27
C ALA A 118 -13.74 23.40 11.37
N GLY A 119 -13.53 22.77 10.21
CA GLY A 119 -12.50 23.21 9.27
C GLY A 119 -11.09 22.62 9.50
N ARG A 120 -10.83 21.86 10.57
CA ARG A 120 -9.47 21.37 10.88
C ARG A 120 -9.02 20.27 9.92
N SER A 121 -7.79 20.37 9.41
CA SER A 121 -7.23 19.36 8.51
C SER A 121 -6.95 18.04 9.25
N LEU A 122 -7.02 16.91 8.54
CA LEU A 122 -6.70 15.59 9.12
C LEU A 122 -5.25 15.51 9.63
N VAL A 123 -4.33 16.29 9.04
CA VAL A 123 -2.95 16.39 9.52
C VAL A 123 -2.89 17.11 10.87
N ALA A 124 -3.61 18.22 11.01
CA ALA A 124 -3.67 18.98 12.26
C ALA A 124 -4.32 18.16 13.39
N ILE A 125 -5.42 17.46 13.08
CA ILE A 125 -6.09 16.57 14.04
C ILE A 125 -5.15 15.43 14.44
N ALA A 126 -4.50 14.76 13.48
CA ALA A 126 -3.55 13.69 13.77
C ALA A 126 -2.38 14.17 14.65
N ARG A 127 -1.85 15.38 14.40
CA ARG A 127 -0.81 15.99 15.23
C ARG A 127 -1.30 16.18 16.67
N ARG A 128 -2.48 16.78 16.86
CA ARG A 128 -3.06 16.98 18.20
C ARG A 128 -3.25 15.65 18.94
N LEU A 129 -3.80 14.64 18.28
CA LEU A 129 -3.99 13.31 18.89
C LEU A 129 -2.65 12.70 19.34
N ASN A 130 -1.60 12.84 18.53
CA ASN A 130 -0.26 12.40 18.91
C ASN A 130 0.31 13.18 20.10
N GLU A 131 0.13 14.50 20.12
CA GLU A 131 0.58 15.37 21.23
C GLU A 131 -0.14 15.05 22.53
N SER A 132 -1.43 14.71 22.47
CA SER A 132 -2.23 14.25 23.61
C SER A 132 -2.00 12.77 23.98
N GLY A 133 -1.10 12.06 23.29
CA GLY A 133 -0.80 10.66 23.59
C GLY A 133 -1.91 9.66 23.27
N VAL A 134 -2.91 10.05 22.46
CA VAL A 134 -4.04 9.19 22.10
C VAL A 134 -3.55 8.02 21.23
N PRO A 135 -3.76 6.75 21.63
CA PRO A 135 -3.29 5.61 20.86
C PRO A 135 -4.02 5.49 19.52
N VAL A 136 -3.31 5.02 18.50
CA VAL A 136 -3.92 4.68 17.20
C VAL A 136 -4.76 3.40 17.32
N PRO A 137 -5.64 3.06 16.35
CA PRO A 137 -6.53 1.91 16.48
C PRO A 137 -5.82 0.58 16.78
N ARG A 138 -4.66 0.34 16.14
CA ARG A 138 -3.83 -0.85 16.40
C ARG A 138 -3.29 -0.90 17.82
N ASP A 139 -2.82 0.23 18.34
CA ASP A 139 -2.26 0.33 19.67
C ASP A 139 -3.35 0.26 20.74
N ARG A 140 -4.49 0.92 20.54
CA ARG A 140 -5.66 0.78 21.41
C ARG A 140 -6.16 -0.66 21.45
N HIS A 141 -6.21 -1.32 20.30
CA HIS A 141 -6.57 -2.74 20.23
C HIS A 141 -5.57 -3.64 20.99
N ALA A 142 -4.26 -3.38 20.88
CA ALA A 142 -3.25 -4.10 21.66
C ALA A 142 -3.44 -3.85 23.17
N GLN A 143 -3.65 -2.60 23.57
CA GLN A 143 -3.91 -2.19 24.95
C GLN A 143 -5.14 -2.89 25.54
N LEU A 144 -6.27 -2.92 24.81
CA LEU A 144 -7.49 -3.63 25.20
C LEU A 144 -7.31 -5.16 25.32
N GLN A 145 -6.21 -5.71 24.82
CA GLN A 145 -5.87 -7.14 24.95
C GLN A 145 -4.72 -7.36 25.95
N GLY A 146 -4.30 -6.34 26.70
CA GLY A 146 -3.18 -6.43 27.64
C GLY A 146 -1.82 -6.63 26.97
N ARG A 147 -1.70 -6.29 25.69
CA ARG A 147 -0.47 -6.45 24.89
C ARG A 147 0.30 -5.14 24.80
N PRO A 148 1.63 -5.16 24.67
CA PRO A 148 2.41 -3.95 24.45
C PRO A 148 1.98 -3.24 23.16
N MET A 149 1.95 -1.91 23.21
CA MET A 149 1.72 -1.06 22.03
C MET A 149 2.92 -1.12 21.08
N GLY A 150 2.73 -0.64 19.84
CA GLY A 150 3.77 -0.59 18.84
C GLY A 150 4.11 -1.96 18.24
N GLY A 151 5.40 -2.18 18.02
CA GLY A 151 5.97 -3.38 17.40
C GLY A 151 6.60 -3.11 16.03
N ARG A 152 6.97 -4.19 15.34
CA ARG A 152 7.76 -4.11 14.12
C ARG A 152 6.92 -3.74 12.91
N ARG A 153 7.40 -2.78 12.11
CA ARG A 153 6.81 -2.38 10.83
C ARG A 153 7.90 -1.95 9.85
N HIS A 154 7.88 -2.50 8.64
CA HIS A 154 8.89 -2.21 7.59
C HIS A 154 10.34 -2.36 8.11
N GLY A 155 10.60 -3.45 8.84
CA GLY A 155 11.93 -3.75 9.37
C GLY A 155 12.36 -2.95 10.60
N ARG A 156 11.57 -1.97 11.05
CA ARG A 156 11.87 -1.09 12.19
C ARG A 156 10.95 -1.34 13.37
N ASP A 157 11.48 -1.17 14.57
CA ASP A 157 10.71 -1.26 15.81
C ASP A 157 10.19 0.11 16.23
N PHE A 158 8.97 0.12 16.73
CA PHE A 158 8.29 1.31 17.21
C PHE A 158 7.73 0.99 18.58
N GLU A 159 8.01 1.84 19.57
CA GLU A 159 7.37 1.73 20.90
C GLU A 159 5.86 2.01 20.81
N ARG A 160 5.46 2.91 19.90
CA ARG A 160 4.08 3.29 19.62
C ARG A 160 3.94 3.70 18.16
N PHE A 161 2.81 3.40 17.54
CA PHE A 161 2.45 3.94 16.24
C PHE A 161 1.81 5.33 16.40
N ARG A 162 1.98 6.17 15.37
CA ARG A 162 1.47 7.54 15.35
C ARG A 162 0.26 7.70 14.45
N TRP A 163 -0.65 8.58 14.84
CA TRP A 163 -1.72 9.05 13.98
C TRP A 163 -1.12 9.71 12.75
N THR A 164 -1.67 9.35 11.59
CA THR A 164 -1.40 10.01 10.31
C THR A 164 -2.73 10.41 9.70
N SER A 165 -2.71 11.37 8.77
CA SER A 165 -3.92 11.71 8.01
C SER A 165 -4.53 10.50 7.29
N GLY A 166 -3.69 9.56 6.83
CA GLY A 166 -4.13 8.31 6.22
C GLY A 166 -4.82 7.36 7.22
N THR A 167 -4.27 7.20 8.43
CA THR A 167 -4.92 6.40 9.49
C THR A 167 -6.26 7.01 9.89
N LEU A 168 -6.28 8.33 10.11
CA LEU A 168 -7.49 9.06 10.49
C LEU A 168 -8.56 8.98 9.40
N SER A 169 -8.16 9.15 8.13
CA SER A 169 -9.03 8.95 6.96
C SER A 169 -9.68 7.56 6.94
N LYS A 170 -8.94 6.50 7.26
CA LYS A 170 -9.49 5.13 7.28
C LYS A 170 -10.52 4.94 8.39
N VAL A 171 -10.29 5.52 9.56
CA VAL A 171 -11.23 5.49 10.68
C VAL A 171 -12.51 6.24 10.31
N LEU A 172 -12.39 7.49 9.86
CA LEU A 172 -13.52 8.38 9.61
C LEU A 172 -14.37 8.01 8.39
N ARG A 173 -13.83 7.23 7.46
CA ARG A 173 -14.56 6.71 6.29
C ARG A 173 -15.14 5.32 6.52
N SER A 174 -14.89 4.70 7.67
CA SER A 174 -15.35 3.35 7.93
C SER A 174 -16.84 3.34 8.31
N PRO A 175 -17.70 2.56 7.63
CA PRO A 175 -19.10 2.39 8.03
C PRO A 175 -19.27 1.82 9.44
N SER A 176 -18.23 1.24 10.03
CA SER A 176 -18.26 0.77 11.42
C SER A 176 -18.60 1.87 12.43
N LEU A 177 -18.42 3.16 12.10
CA LEU A 177 -18.86 4.25 12.99
C LEU A 177 -20.38 4.29 13.18
N MET A 178 -21.16 3.78 12.23
CA MET A 178 -22.61 3.58 12.33
C MET A 178 -22.98 2.22 12.96
N GLY A 179 -22.02 1.51 13.57
CA GLY A 179 -22.27 0.18 14.14
C GLY A 179 -22.38 -0.94 13.10
N HIS A 180 -22.15 -0.64 11.82
CA HIS A 180 -22.28 -1.61 10.73
C HIS A 180 -21.19 -2.67 10.77
N ARG A 181 -21.58 -3.92 10.51
CA ARG A 181 -20.66 -5.00 10.16
C ARG A 181 -20.06 -4.71 8.80
N THR A 182 -18.75 -4.80 8.67
CA THR A 182 -18.05 -4.56 7.39
C THR A 182 -17.27 -5.78 6.89
N HIS A 183 -17.17 -5.90 5.58
CA HIS A 183 -16.35 -6.89 4.88
C HIS A 183 -15.79 -6.28 3.60
N GLY A 184 -14.47 -6.38 3.38
CA GLY A 184 -13.83 -5.75 2.22
C GLY A 184 -13.99 -4.21 2.16
N GLY A 185 -14.23 -3.56 3.30
CA GLY A 185 -14.49 -2.12 3.39
C GLY A 185 -15.93 -1.69 3.08
N GLN A 186 -16.83 -2.64 2.81
CA GLN A 186 -18.25 -2.36 2.55
C GLN A 186 -19.12 -2.83 3.71
N THR A 187 -20.28 -2.20 3.90
CA THR A 187 -21.32 -2.63 4.83
C THR A 187 -21.86 -3.99 4.40
N VAL A 188 -21.89 -4.95 5.32
CA VAL A 188 -22.63 -6.21 5.14
C VAL A 188 -24.11 -5.91 5.32
N ARG A 189 -24.95 -6.41 4.41
CA ARG A 189 -26.40 -6.18 4.42
C ARG A 189 -27.15 -7.50 4.52
N HIS A 190 -28.32 -7.45 5.14
CA HIS A 190 -29.31 -8.53 5.08
C HIS A 190 -29.91 -8.61 3.66
N GLU A 191 -30.65 -9.68 3.38
CA GLU A 191 -31.35 -9.85 2.10
C GLU A 191 -32.36 -8.74 1.83
N SER A 192 -32.93 -8.12 2.88
CA SER A 192 -33.80 -6.94 2.79
C SER A 192 -33.07 -5.66 2.34
N GLY A 193 -31.74 -5.64 2.35
CA GLY A 193 -30.91 -4.46 2.09
C GLY A 193 -30.51 -3.69 3.35
N ASP A 194 -31.06 -4.01 4.51
CA ASP A 194 -30.71 -3.36 5.78
C ASP A 194 -29.28 -3.69 6.21
N PRO A 195 -28.56 -2.73 6.83
CA PRO A 195 -27.21 -3.00 7.34
C PRO A 195 -27.25 -4.02 8.47
N VAL A 196 -26.35 -5.02 8.42
CA VAL A 196 -26.12 -5.90 9.56
C VAL A 196 -25.35 -5.11 10.61
N LEU A 197 -25.89 -4.99 11.82
CA LEU A 197 -25.20 -4.33 12.93
C LEU A 197 -24.29 -5.31 13.67
N ILE A 198 -23.15 -4.81 14.13
CA ILE A 198 -22.22 -5.52 15.02
C ILE A 198 -22.10 -4.87 16.40
N GLY A 199 -22.62 -3.65 16.55
CA GLY A 199 -22.56 -2.90 17.78
C GLY A 199 -23.42 -1.64 17.73
N GLU A 200 -23.51 -0.95 18.87
CA GLU A 200 -24.22 0.31 18.99
C GLU A 200 -23.57 1.40 18.12
N PRO A 201 -24.34 2.14 17.29
CA PRO A 201 -23.80 3.22 16.46
C PRO A 201 -23.16 4.34 17.29
N LEU A 202 -21.95 4.77 16.91
CA LEU A 202 -21.33 5.98 17.47
C LEU A 202 -21.86 7.26 16.80
N LEU A 203 -22.24 7.13 15.53
CA LEU A 203 -22.82 8.16 14.68
C LEU A 203 -24.09 7.61 14.03
N SER A 204 -25.12 8.45 13.91
CA SER A 204 -26.27 8.20 13.05
C SER A 204 -25.90 8.24 11.57
N ASP A 205 -26.77 7.70 10.70
CA ASP A 205 -26.59 7.77 9.24
C ASP A 205 -26.42 9.22 8.74
N ALA A 206 -27.20 10.15 9.30
CA ALA A 206 -27.14 11.57 8.92
C ALA A 206 -25.80 12.22 9.31
N GLU A 207 -25.32 11.97 10.53
CA GLU A 207 -24.01 12.47 10.99
C GLU A 207 -22.88 11.87 10.17
N PHE A 208 -22.94 10.56 9.88
CA PHE A 208 -21.92 9.90 9.08
C PHE A 208 -21.91 10.42 7.63
N ALA A 209 -23.09 10.63 7.03
CA ALA A 209 -23.22 11.22 5.70
C ALA A 209 -22.64 12.64 5.66
N ALA A 210 -22.96 13.48 6.64
CA ALA A 210 -22.40 14.82 6.76
C ALA A 210 -20.87 14.79 6.91
N LEU A 211 -20.33 13.86 7.69
CA LEU A 211 -18.89 13.63 7.81
C LEU A 211 -18.27 13.24 6.46
N GLN A 212 -18.88 12.31 5.71
CA GLN A 212 -18.38 11.91 4.40
C GLN A 212 -18.37 13.08 3.42
N ASP A 213 -19.42 13.90 3.39
CA ASP A 213 -19.50 15.08 2.54
C ASP A 213 -18.40 16.11 2.89
N ALA A 214 -18.20 16.40 4.18
CA ALA A 214 -17.13 17.29 4.63
C ALA A 214 -15.73 16.77 4.21
N LEU A 215 -15.51 15.46 4.28
CA LEU A 215 -14.27 14.81 3.84
C LEU A 215 -14.10 14.82 2.32
N LEU A 216 -15.19 14.67 1.55
CA LEU A 216 -15.20 14.69 0.09
C LEU A 216 -14.97 16.10 -0.45
N THR A 217 -15.72 17.08 0.05
CA THR A 217 -15.57 18.51 -0.29
C THR A 217 -14.13 18.97 -0.09
N ARG A 218 -13.44 18.52 0.95
CA ARG A 218 -12.00 18.79 1.13
C ARG A 218 -11.11 18.08 0.13
N SER A 219 -11.40 16.82 -0.18
CA SER A 219 -10.62 16.06 -1.16
C SER A 219 -10.71 16.66 -2.57
N ASN A 220 -11.84 17.30 -2.88
CA ASN A 220 -12.07 18.03 -4.12
C ASN A 220 -11.54 19.47 -4.05
N GLY A 221 -11.73 20.18 -2.93
CA GLY A 221 -11.29 21.57 -2.73
C GLY A 221 -9.79 21.73 -2.51
N THR A 222 -9.07 20.69 -2.09
CA THR A 222 -7.60 20.66 -2.05
C THR A 222 -6.97 20.22 -3.37
N ARG A 223 -7.76 19.77 -4.35
CA ARG A 223 -7.36 19.90 -5.75
C ARG A 223 -7.59 21.36 -6.15
N SER A 224 -6.79 22.27 -5.58
CA SER A 224 -6.22 23.29 -6.45
C SER A 224 -5.75 22.53 -7.69
N PRO A 225 -6.07 22.96 -8.93
CA PRO A 225 -5.36 22.42 -10.09
C PRO A 225 -3.90 22.43 -9.64
N ARG A 226 -3.25 21.26 -9.62
CA ARG A 226 -1.84 21.19 -9.23
C ARG A 226 -1.22 22.32 -10.03
N ARG A 227 -0.76 23.39 -9.36
CA ARG A 227 -0.07 24.49 -10.04
C ARG A 227 0.87 23.75 -10.98
N GLY A 228 0.66 23.92 -12.29
CA GLY A 228 1.34 23.12 -13.29
C GLY A 228 2.79 23.05 -12.86
N THR A 229 3.33 21.84 -12.74
CA THR A 229 4.71 21.70 -12.28
C THR A 229 5.57 22.60 -13.16
N THR A 230 6.18 23.64 -12.59
CA THR A 230 7.01 24.60 -13.34
C THR A 230 8.28 23.95 -13.85
N ALA A 231 8.53 22.69 -13.49
CA ALA A 231 9.65 21.87 -13.94
C ALA A 231 9.30 21.18 -15.28
N PRO A 232 9.73 21.76 -16.43
CA PRO A 232 9.34 21.33 -17.78
C PRO A 232 9.72 19.89 -18.12
N LEU A 233 10.72 19.31 -17.45
CA LEU A 233 11.20 17.96 -17.76
C LEU A 233 10.59 16.88 -16.88
N THR A 234 9.57 17.20 -16.08
CA THR A 234 8.88 16.21 -15.26
C THR A 234 8.13 15.19 -16.14
N GLY A 235 8.66 13.97 -16.22
CA GLY A 235 8.16 12.91 -17.11
C GLY A 235 8.89 12.81 -18.46
N VAL A 236 9.78 13.76 -18.75
CA VAL A 236 10.69 13.79 -19.91
C VAL A 236 12.09 13.26 -19.51
N ALA A 237 12.54 13.56 -18.29
CA ALA A 237 13.85 13.16 -17.78
C ALA A 237 13.83 11.81 -17.04
N TYR A 238 14.82 10.96 -17.32
CA TYR A 238 14.97 9.59 -16.80
C TYR A 238 16.39 9.33 -16.29
N CYS A 239 16.51 8.52 -15.25
CA CYS A 239 17.80 8.08 -14.72
C CYS A 239 18.29 6.87 -15.52
N SER A 240 19.52 6.92 -16.05
CA SER A 240 20.08 5.78 -16.79
C SER A 240 20.35 4.56 -15.90
N GLY A 241 20.48 4.73 -14.58
CA GLY A 241 20.86 3.66 -13.67
C GLY A 241 19.72 2.69 -13.36
N CYS A 242 18.47 3.16 -13.32
CA CYS A 242 17.30 2.31 -13.06
C CYS A 242 16.17 2.52 -14.08
N GLU A 243 16.43 3.26 -15.16
CA GLU A 243 15.48 3.62 -16.22
C GLU A 243 14.21 4.34 -15.73
N GLY A 244 14.20 4.71 -14.45
CA GLY A 244 13.07 5.34 -13.79
C GLY A 244 13.02 6.84 -14.08
N ARG A 245 11.81 7.40 -14.00
CA ARG A 245 11.60 8.85 -14.10
C ARG A 245 12.41 9.60 -13.06
N MET A 246 12.92 10.77 -13.41
CA MET A 246 13.47 11.72 -12.45
C MET A 246 12.35 12.63 -11.91
N TYR A 247 12.48 13.08 -10.67
CA TYR A 247 11.59 14.10 -10.10
C TYR A 247 12.36 15.38 -9.84
N PHE A 248 11.66 16.51 -9.86
CA PHE A 248 12.24 17.82 -9.56
C PHE A 248 12.28 18.07 -8.05
N ALA A 249 13.47 18.32 -7.53
CA ALA A 249 13.73 18.72 -6.15
C ALA A 249 14.06 20.21 -6.10
N VAL A 250 13.25 20.99 -5.39
CA VAL A 250 13.49 22.42 -5.16
C VAL A 250 14.70 22.60 -4.25
N ARG A 251 15.61 23.53 -4.57
CA ARG A 251 16.67 23.99 -3.66
C ARG A 251 16.30 25.32 -3.04
N LYS A 252 16.34 25.40 -1.71
CA LYS A 252 16.09 26.66 -0.99
C LYS A 252 17.28 27.61 -1.18
N GLY A 253 17.00 28.86 -1.54
CA GLY A 253 18.02 29.90 -1.70
C GLY A 253 18.74 29.92 -3.05
N TYR A 254 18.29 29.13 -4.02
CA TYR A 254 18.83 29.13 -5.38
C TYR A 254 17.70 29.34 -6.41
N PRO A 255 17.99 29.98 -7.56
CA PRO A 255 17.00 30.15 -8.63
C PRO A 255 16.73 28.84 -9.41
N TYR A 256 17.43 27.76 -9.09
CA TYR A 256 17.33 26.45 -9.76
C TYR A 256 17.04 25.32 -8.75
N GLY A 257 16.55 24.19 -9.26
CA GLY A 257 16.43 22.92 -8.53
C GLY A 257 17.35 21.84 -9.09
N ASP A 258 17.07 20.59 -8.75
CA ASP A 258 17.69 19.41 -9.37
C ASP A 258 16.63 18.45 -9.91
N TYR A 259 16.87 17.84 -11.06
CA TYR A 259 16.24 16.58 -11.41
C TYR A 259 17.04 15.44 -10.78
N VAL A 260 16.39 14.61 -9.98
CA VAL A 260 17.00 13.54 -9.20
C VAL A 260 16.27 12.21 -9.40
N CYS A 261 17.01 11.10 -9.34
CA CYS A 261 16.46 9.76 -9.44
C CYS A 261 15.32 9.54 -8.44
N ARG A 262 14.14 9.18 -8.95
CA ARG A 262 12.94 8.97 -8.11
C ARG A 262 13.02 7.76 -7.21
N ALA A 263 13.68 6.68 -7.66
CA ALA A 263 13.88 5.48 -6.86
C ALA A 263 14.61 5.82 -5.56
N THR A 264 15.77 6.48 -5.67
CA THR A 264 16.57 6.90 -4.51
C THR A 264 15.82 7.86 -3.59
N ALA A 265 15.08 8.83 -4.13
CA ALA A 265 14.32 9.75 -3.29
C ALA A 265 13.12 9.14 -2.57
N ARG A 266 12.68 7.96 -3.00
CA ARG A 266 11.69 7.14 -2.28
C ARG A 266 12.33 6.14 -1.32
N GLY A 267 13.65 6.09 -1.25
CA GLY A 267 14.39 5.09 -0.48
C GLY A 267 14.48 3.71 -1.16
N GLU A 268 14.23 3.64 -2.47
CA GLU A 268 14.42 2.44 -3.29
C GLU A 268 15.88 2.37 -3.78
N ILE A 269 16.34 1.15 -4.13
CA ILE A 269 17.71 0.90 -4.57
C ILE A 269 17.85 1.21 -6.07
N CYS A 270 18.82 2.06 -6.41
CA CYS A 270 19.24 2.33 -7.79
C CYS A 270 20.75 2.06 -7.88
N PRO A 271 21.24 1.27 -8.86
CA PRO A 271 22.66 0.92 -8.94
C PRO A 271 23.54 2.11 -9.32
N ALA A 272 23.00 3.06 -10.09
CA ALA A 272 23.71 4.27 -10.51
C ALA A 272 22.80 5.51 -10.46
N PRO A 273 22.47 6.03 -9.26
CA PRO A 273 21.52 7.13 -9.13
C PRO A 273 22.09 8.42 -9.72
N ALA A 274 21.32 9.03 -10.62
CA ALA A 274 21.68 10.27 -11.27
C ALA A 274 20.98 11.49 -10.65
N ALA A 275 21.68 12.62 -10.72
CA ALA A 275 21.19 13.95 -10.38
C ALA A 275 21.77 14.96 -11.38
N MET A 276 20.97 15.95 -11.78
CA MET A 276 21.40 17.05 -12.63
C MET A 276 20.69 18.35 -12.22
N ARG A 277 21.41 19.46 -12.24
CA ARG A 277 20.85 20.80 -12.01
C ARG A 277 19.78 21.11 -13.05
N SER A 278 18.70 21.76 -12.65
CA SER A 278 17.52 21.91 -13.50
C SER A 278 17.78 22.74 -14.74
N ASP A 279 18.37 23.92 -14.58
CA ASP A 279 18.72 24.86 -15.65
C ASP A 279 19.58 24.20 -16.73
N TRP A 280 20.59 23.43 -16.33
CA TRP A 280 21.47 22.71 -17.22
C TRP A 280 20.76 21.64 -18.05
N LEU A 281 19.93 20.84 -17.39
CA LEU A 281 19.21 19.78 -18.09
C LEU A 281 18.15 20.38 -19.01
N GLU A 282 17.52 21.46 -18.60
CA GLU A 282 16.52 22.21 -19.37
C GLU A 282 17.15 22.85 -20.61
N ASP A 283 18.23 23.61 -20.46
CA ASP A 283 18.94 24.22 -21.59
C ASP A 283 19.43 23.17 -22.59
N TYR A 284 20.02 22.08 -22.11
CA TYR A 284 20.44 20.97 -22.98
C TYR A 284 19.26 20.40 -23.76
N THR A 285 18.16 20.07 -23.06
CA THR A 285 17.00 19.43 -23.67
C THR A 285 16.34 20.35 -24.71
N LEU A 286 16.16 21.62 -24.37
CA LEU A 286 15.56 22.61 -25.25
C LEU A 286 16.44 22.88 -26.48
N SER A 287 17.75 22.96 -26.30
CA SER A 287 18.70 23.13 -27.40
C SER A 287 18.67 21.94 -28.37
N ARG A 288 18.67 20.71 -27.84
CA ARG A 288 18.58 19.50 -28.67
C ARG A 288 17.24 19.37 -29.38
N TYR A 289 16.15 19.70 -28.71
CA TYR A 289 14.83 19.68 -29.31
C TYR A 289 14.68 20.71 -30.44
N ARG A 290 15.16 21.95 -30.25
CA ARG A 290 15.15 22.98 -31.31
C ARG A 290 15.88 22.52 -32.58
N LEU A 291 17.03 21.88 -32.41
CA LEU A 291 17.81 21.32 -33.52
C LEU A 291 17.08 20.15 -34.21
N ALA A 292 16.43 19.28 -33.43
CA ALA A 292 15.84 18.05 -33.96
C ALA A 292 14.44 18.26 -34.59
N ALA A 293 13.65 19.21 -34.09
CA ALA A 293 12.25 19.39 -34.48
C ALA A 293 11.99 20.62 -35.36
N THR A 294 13.04 21.38 -35.74
CA THR A 294 12.93 22.68 -36.44
C THR A 294 11.87 23.60 -35.82
N ALA A 295 11.67 23.47 -34.51
CA ALA A 295 10.50 23.99 -33.82
C ALA A 295 10.71 25.46 -33.44
N VAL A 296 9.77 26.31 -33.84
CA VAL A 296 9.66 27.72 -33.41
C VAL A 296 8.40 27.84 -32.54
N GLY A 297 8.54 28.34 -31.30
CA GLY A 297 7.40 28.60 -30.39
C GLY A 297 7.61 28.14 -28.94
N ASP A 298 6.54 28.20 -28.15
CA ASP A 298 6.53 27.83 -26.73
C ASP A 298 6.84 26.34 -26.51
N MET A 299 7.73 26.10 -25.55
CA MET A 299 8.37 24.82 -25.25
C MET A 299 7.82 24.22 -23.96
N SER A 300 6.50 24.14 -23.91
CA SER A 300 5.79 23.59 -22.77
C SER A 300 6.11 22.11 -22.56
N ARG A 301 6.00 21.68 -21.31
CA ARG A 301 6.11 20.27 -20.92
C ARG A 301 5.17 19.38 -21.73
N GLU A 302 3.94 19.85 -21.95
CA GLU A 302 2.91 19.14 -22.69
C GLU A 302 3.34 18.87 -24.14
N ARG A 303 4.04 19.83 -24.77
CA ARG A 303 4.60 19.68 -26.11
C ARG A 303 5.76 18.69 -26.14
N LEU A 304 6.72 18.82 -25.22
CA LEU A 304 7.84 17.87 -25.11
C LEU A 304 7.36 16.42 -24.94
N LEU A 305 6.34 16.21 -24.10
CA LEU A 305 5.76 14.87 -23.90
C LEU A 305 5.01 14.37 -25.13
N ARG A 306 4.25 15.23 -25.80
CA ARG A 306 3.50 14.89 -27.03
C ARG A 306 4.44 14.43 -28.14
N ASP A 307 5.57 15.12 -28.29
CA ASP A 307 6.54 14.83 -29.35
C ASP A 307 7.48 13.67 -28.99
N GLY A 308 7.24 13.03 -27.83
CA GLY A 308 8.01 11.86 -27.40
C GLY A 308 9.45 12.19 -27.05
N VAL A 309 9.72 13.40 -26.54
CA VAL A 309 11.05 13.79 -26.06
C VAL A 309 11.41 12.96 -24.84
N HIS A 310 12.62 12.42 -24.85
CA HIS A 310 13.15 11.65 -23.75
C HIS A 310 14.61 11.99 -23.52
N VAL A 311 14.96 12.29 -22.27
CA VAL A 311 16.34 12.63 -21.88
C VAL A 311 16.79 11.73 -20.74
N THR A 312 17.85 10.95 -20.97
CA THR A 312 18.45 10.13 -19.93
C THR A 312 19.66 10.83 -19.33
N VAL A 313 19.81 10.65 -18.01
CA VAL A 313 20.90 11.24 -17.22
C VAL A 313 21.70 10.12 -16.58
N ARG A 314 23.00 10.06 -16.90
CA ARG A 314 23.95 9.15 -16.25
C ARG A 314 24.44 9.69 -14.92
N LYS A 315 24.78 8.78 -14.00
CA LYS A 315 25.37 9.13 -12.68
C LYS A 315 26.62 10.01 -12.87
N GLY A 316 26.70 11.07 -12.08
CA GLY A 316 27.85 11.98 -12.05
C GLY A 316 28.85 11.60 -10.99
N GLN A 317 29.99 12.28 -10.98
CA GLN A 317 30.97 12.14 -9.91
C GLN A 317 30.42 12.63 -8.57
N SER A 318 30.80 11.92 -7.52
CA SER A 318 30.42 12.21 -6.14
C SER A 318 31.29 13.36 -5.61
N GLY A 319 30.75 14.57 -5.49
CA GLY A 319 31.51 15.71 -4.96
C GLY A 319 30.67 16.98 -4.91
N GLY A 320 30.63 17.61 -3.74
CA GLY A 320 29.94 18.90 -3.50
C GLY A 320 30.84 20.12 -3.67
N GLY A 321 31.95 20.00 -4.40
CA GLY A 321 32.92 21.08 -4.58
C GLY A 321 32.50 22.11 -5.64
N PRO A 322 33.18 23.28 -5.70
CA PRO A 322 32.90 24.36 -6.66
C PRO A 322 33.01 23.95 -8.14
N VAL A 323 33.60 22.78 -8.44
CA VAL A 323 33.61 22.15 -9.78
C VAL A 323 32.20 21.83 -10.29
N ARG A 324 31.17 21.77 -9.41
CA ARG A 324 29.74 21.77 -9.79
C ARG A 324 29.27 23.03 -10.54
N LEU A 325 30.13 24.01 -10.81
CA LEU A 325 29.81 25.22 -11.55
C LEU A 325 30.29 25.17 -13.01
N ALA A 326 31.10 24.18 -13.40
CA ALA A 326 31.64 24.03 -14.75
C ALA A 326 30.65 23.34 -15.71
N GLY A 327 29.50 23.96 -15.95
CA GLY A 327 28.52 23.56 -16.98
C GLY A 327 27.97 22.12 -16.88
N PRO A 328 26.98 21.75 -17.73
CA PRO A 328 26.59 20.36 -17.84
C PRO A 328 27.71 19.56 -18.48
N ASP A 329 28.16 18.50 -17.80
CA ASP A 329 28.87 17.40 -18.47
C ASP A 329 27.88 16.69 -19.40
N THR A 330 27.79 17.20 -20.63
CA THR A 330 26.84 16.74 -21.66
C THR A 330 27.12 15.31 -22.10
N THR A 331 28.32 14.78 -21.85
CA THR A 331 28.63 13.36 -22.10
C THR A 331 27.75 12.45 -21.25
N ARG A 332 27.21 12.93 -20.13
CA ARG A 332 26.28 12.17 -19.26
C ARG A 332 24.83 12.22 -19.73
N LEU A 333 24.52 12.96 -20.78
CA LEU A 333 23.16 13.21 -21.25
C LEU A 333 22.91 12.57 -22.61
N THR A 334 21.79 11.88 -22.75
CA THR A 334 21.33 11.37 -24.05
C THR A 334 19.93 11.90 -24.31
N PHE A 335 19.73 12.51 -25.47
CA PHE A 335 18.45 13.02 -25.95
C PHE A 335 17.92 12.13 -27.07
N THR A 336 16.64 11.78 -27.02
CA THR A 336 15.91 11.11 -28.09
C THR A 336 14.58 11.82 -28.36
N LEU A 337 14.15 11.79 -29.62
CA LEU A 337 12.91 12.38 -30.13
C LEU A 337 12.26 11.37 -31.07
N GLY A 338 11.06 10.89 -30.73
CA GLY A 338 10.33 9.90 -31.52
C GLY A 338 10.95 8.49 -31.52
N ALA A 339 10.07 7.47 -31.52
CA ALA A 339 10.33 6.04 -31.39
C ALA A 339 10.87 5.56 -30.03
N ARG A 340 9.95 5.05 -29.19
CA ARG A 340 10.24 3.85 -28.41
C ARG A 340 10.44 2.71 -29.40
N LEU A 341 11.59 2.04 -29.35
CA LEU A 341 11.64 0.61 -29.62
C LEU A 341 11.11 -0.12 -28.38
#